data_AF-A0A7V8JL74-F1
#
_entry.id   AF-A0A7V8JL74-F1
#
_cell.length_a   1.000
_cell.length_b   1.000
_cell.length_c   1.000
_cell.angle_alpha   90.00
_cell.angle_beta   90.00
_cell.angle_gamma   90.00
#
_symmetry.space_group_name_H-M   'P 1'
#
loop_
_entity.id
_entity.type
_entity.pdbx_description
1 polymer ?
#
loop_
_entity_poly.entity_id
_entity_poly.type
_entity_poly.pdbx_seq_one_letter_code
_entity_poly.pdbx_strand_id
1 'polypeptide(L)'
;MLRLVWVSLSRRLCPIAVFFVFGLLALSLSRLGLSLWHAPRVSAADGWSSVFLQGLRVDVATLCLLYGIPAVLALLLPLHGRVGHAWRQLLRAWLIVASLLLVFMELATPSFMAEYGLRPNRLFLEYLAYPEEVGMTLLRGHPLAVVIETVAVVVLCWALLRGSRRWAGAAPAPRAEAGWLWRLPLAVAVLLLAAMGVRSTLGHRPLSPALAAFSIDPTVNALPLNSLYTVGYAARQLADRSETSRVYGDLPLEGVAAELRASSGLPASAYVSDALPTLAVRPPAYQGAPRNLVIVLEESLGA
;
A
#
# COMPACT_ATOMS: atom_id res chain seq x y z
N MET A 1 -17.98 29.54 -27.30
CA MET A 1 -16.77 28.70 -27.35
C MET A 1 -16.37 28.11 -25.99
N LEU A 2 -16.19 28.91 -24.93
CA LEU A 2 -15.77 28.41 -23.60
C LEU A 2 -16.62 27.24 -23.06
N ARG A 3 -17.95 27.32 -23.14
CA ARG A 3 -18.84 26.23 -22.68
C ARG A 3 -18.56 24.88 -23.35
N LEU A 4 -18.19 24.87 -24.64
CA LEU A 4 -17.86 23.64 -25.36
C LEU A 4 -16.49 23.08 -24.94
N VAL A 5 -15.52 23.95 -24.68
CA VAL A 5 -14.20 23.57 -24.13
C VAL A 5 -14.38 22.91 -22.75
N TRP A 6 -15.17 23.52 -21.86
CA TRP A 6 -15.47 22.96 -20.54
C TRP A 6 -16.17 21.61 -20.60
N VAL A 7 -17.14 21.43 -21.51
CA VAL A 7 -17.81 20.13 -21.72
C VAL A 7 -16.82 19.07 -22.24
N SER A 8 -15.90 19.45 -23.14
CA SER A 8 -14.86 18.54 -23.64
C SER A 8 -13.89 18.10 -22.52
N LEU A 9 -13.41 19.03 -21.69
CA LEU A 9 -12.48 18.73 -20.60
C LEU A 9 -13.14 17.91 -19.49
N SER A 10 -14.37 18.27 -19.10
CA SER A 10 -15.14 17.51 -18.11
C SER A 10 -15.42 16.08 -18.58
N ARG A 11 -15.73 15.85 -19.86
CA ARG A 11 -15.92 14.50 -20.40
C ARG A 11 -14.66 13.63 -20.31
N ARG A 12 -13.47 14.21 -20.43
CA ARG A 12 -12.18 13.49 -20.30
C ARG A 12 -11.90 13.08 -18.86
N LEU A 13 -12.18 13.97 -17.90
CA LEU A 13 -11.89 13.76 -16.48
C LEU A 13 -13.04 13.08 -15.70
N CYS A 14 -14.27 13.13 -16.20
CA CYS A 14 -15.45 12.55 -15.57
C CYS A 14 -15.27 11.08 -15.13
N PRO A 15 -14.78 10.14 -15.97
CA PRO A 15 -14.57 8.77 -15.51
C PRO A 15 -13.63 8.71 -14.31
N ILE A 16 -12.51 9.42 -14.37
CA ILE A 16 -11.52 9.46 -13.29
C ILE A 16 -12.10 10.09 -12.03
N ALA A 17 -12.83 11.19 -12.15
CA ALA A 17 -13.48 11.85 -11.01
C ALA A 17 -14.49 10.94 -10.31
N VAL A 18 -15.29 10.18 -11.07
CA VAL A 18 -16.24 9.22 -10.49
C VAL A 18 -15.50 8.08 -9.76
N PHE A 19 -14.44 7.53 -10.35
CA PHE A 19 -13.62 6.51 -9.71
C PHE A 19 -12.85 7.06 -8.48
N PHE A 20 -12.43 8.32 -8.51
CA PHE A 20 -11.80 9.01 -7.38
C PHE A 20 -12.77 9.15 -6.21
N VAL A 21 -13.99 9.63 -6.47
CA VAL A 21 -15.05 9.74 -5.45
C VAL A 21 -15.45 8.37 -4.93
N PHE A 22 -15.59 7.37 -5.80
CA PHE A 22 -15.84 5.99 -5.39
C PHE A 22 -14.74 5.48 -4.44
N GLY A 23 -13.46 5.70 -4.78
CA GLY A 23 -12.33 5.31 -3.94
C GLY A 23 -12.35 6.00 -2.57
N LEU A 24 -12.62 7.31 -2.53
CA LEU A 24 -12.75 8.04 -1.26
C LEU A 24 -13.87 7.48 -0.38
N LEU A 25 -15.04 7.20 -0.97
CA LEU A 25 -16.17 6.64 -0.24
C LEU A 25 -15.86 5.23 0.27
N ALA A 26 -15.26 4.37 -0.57
CA ALA A 26 -14.88 3.02 -0.19
C ALA A 26 -13.88 3.01 0.98
N LEU A 27 -12.83 3.83 0.91
CA LEU A 27 -11.82 3.95 1.97
C LEU A 27 -12.41 4.55 3.24
N SER A 28 -13.26 5.57 3.12
CA SER A 28 -13.92 6.19 4.28
C SER A 28 -14.88 5.23 4.98
N LEU A 29 -15.63 4.43 4.22
CA LEU A 29 -16.52 3.40 4.78
C LEU A 29 -15.74 2.27 5.44
N SER A 30 -14.66 1.80 4.80
CA SER A 30 -13.76 0.80 5.40
C SER A 30 -13.19 1.32 6.73
N ARG A 31 -12.64 2.54 6.72
CA ARG A 31 -12.10 3.17 7.93
C ARG A 31 -13.16 3.34 9.00
N LEU A 32 -14.37 3.77 8.65
CA LEU A 32 -15.46 3.88 9.62
C LEU A 32 -15.78 2.51 10.24
N GLY A 33 -15.89 1.45 9.44
CA GLY A 33 -16.11 0.10 9.91
C GLY A 33 -15.02 -0.37 10.89
N LEU A 34 -13.75 -0.19 10.52
CA LEU A 34 -12.61 -0.57 11.36
C LEU A 34 -12.52 0.26 12.65
N SER A 35 -12.78 1.57 12.57
CA SER A 35 -12.81 2.46 13.75
C SER A 35 -13.96 2.13 14.68
N LEU A 36 -15.13 1.74 14.16
CA LEU A 36 -16.26 1.29 14.98
C LEU A 36 -15.96 -0.06 15.64
N TRP A 37 -15.28 -0.98 14.93
CA TRP A 37 -14.86 -2.25 15.51
C TRP A 37 -13.88 -2.05 16.68
N HIS A 38 -12.96 -1.08 16.57
CA HIS A 38 -12.02 -0.71 17.63
C HIS A 38 -12.44 0.53 18.45
N ALA A 39 -13.73 0.85 18.50
CA ALA A 39 -14.23 2.08 19.13
C ALA A 39 -13.70 2.33 20.55
N PRO A 40 -13.59 1.33 21.45
CA PRO A 40 -13.03 1.56 22.78
C PRO A 40 -11.58 2.06 22.75
N ARG A 41 -10.74 1.49 21.87
CA ARG A 41 -9.32 1.87 21.72
C ARG A 41 -9.17 3.26 21.10
N VAL A 42 -10.01 3.57 20.11
CA VAL A 42 -10.00 4.89 19.45
C VAL A 42 -10.43 5.98 20.43
N SER A 43 -11.49 5.74 21.21
CA SER A 43 -11.96 6.69 22.22
C SER A 43 -10.96 6.88 23.36
N ALA A 44 -10.29 5.81 23.82
CA ALA A 44 -9.26 5.91 24.86
C ALA A 44 -8.05 6.76 24.43
N ALA A 45 -7.80 6.88 23.13
CA ALA A 45 -6.72 7.69 22.56
C ALA A 45 -7.18 9.06 22.03
N ASP A 46 -8.44 9.46 22.29
CA ASP A 46 -9.08 10.65 21.71
C ASP A 46 -8.88 10.76 20.18
N GLY A 47 -8.85 9.60 19.51
CA GLY A 47 -8.29 9.45 18.17
C GLY A 47 -9.25 9.71 17.03
N TRP A 48 -10.54 9.92 17.29
CA TRP A 48 -11.57 9.99 16.24
C TRP A 48 -11.25 11.05 15.17
N SER A 49 -10.92 12.28 15.57
CA SER A 49 -10.57 13.35 14.63
C SER A 49 -9.28 13.03 13.86
N SER A 50 -8.24 12.57 14.55
CA SER A 50 -6.95 12.20 13.97
C SER A 50 -7.09 11.09 12.94
N VAL A 51 -7.85 10.03 13.25
CA VAL A 51 -8.08 8.89 12.36
C VAL A 51 -8.74 9.32 11.05
N PHE A 52 -9.78 10.16 11.10
CA PHE A 52 -10.49 10.57 9.88
C PHE A 52 -9.77 11.66 9.10
N LEU A 53 -9.19 12.67 9.76
CA LEU A 53 -8.49 13.76 9.07
C LEU A 53 -7.19 13.29 8.43
N GLN A 54 -6.36 12.56 9.19
CA GLN A 54 -5.14 11.99 8.63
C GLN A 54 -5.46 10.87 7.64
N GLY A 55 -6.55 10.15 7.88
CA GLY A 55 -6.98 9.12 6.95
C GLY A 55 -7.43 9.65 5.60
N LEU A 56 -8.24 10.70 5.56
CA LEU A 56 -8.62 11.36 4.31
C LEU A 56 -7.38 11.84 3.54
N ARG A 57 -6.38 12.35 4.27
CA ARG A 57 -5.11 12.80 3.69
C ARG A 57 -4.32 11.65 3.04
N VAL A 58 -4.27 10.47 3.67
CA VAL A 58 -3.63 9.27 3.10
C VAL A 58 -4.42 8.71 1.92
N ASP A 59 -5.76 8.76 1.99
CA ASP A 59 -6.64 8.32 0.91
C ASP A 59 -6.44 9.17 -0.35
N VAL A 60 -6.43 10.50 -0.19
CA VAL A 60 -6.14 11.41 -1.30
C VAL A 60 -4.77 11.12 -1.89
N ALA A 61 -3.74 10.92 -1.07
CA ALA A 61 -2.40 10.57 -1.57
C ALA A 61 -2.40 9.27 -2.39
N THR A 62 -3.11 8.25 -1.92
CA THR A 62 -3.23 6.94 -2.58
C THR A 62 -3.99 7.05 -3.90
N LEU A 63 -5.11 7.77 -3.92
CA LEU A 63 -5.90 7.97 -5.13
C LEU A 63 -5.19 8.87 -6.14
N CYS A 64 -4.42 9.87 -5.69
CA CYS A 64 -3.55 10.64 -6.57
C CYS A 64 -2.44 9.77 -7.19
N LEU A 65 -1.88 8.82 -6.44
CA LEU A 65 -0.90 7.87 -6.96
C LEU A 65 -1.53 6.96 -8.04
N LEU A 66 -2.74 6.45 -7.80
CA LEU A 66 -3.43 5.54 -8.72
C LEU A 66 -4.00 6.24 -9.97
N TYR A 67 -4.54 7.46 -9.80
CA TYR A 67 -5.35 8.13 -10.83
C TYR A 67 -4.75 9.42 -11.39
N GLY A 68 -3.71 9.98 -10.75
CA GLY A 68 -3.08 11.23 -11.19
C GLY A 68 -2.47 11.13 -12.58
N ILE A 69 -1.63 10.11 -12.82
CA ILE A 69 -1.02 9.88 -14.15
C ILE A 69 -2.10 9.58 -15.21
N PRO A 70 -3.07 8.67 -14.99
CA PRO A 70 -4.19 8.47 -15.90
C PRO A 70 -4.97 9.75 -16.22
N ALA A 71 -5.12 10.67 -15.25
CA ALA A 71 -5.79 11.95 -15.46
C ALA A 71 -5.03 12.89 -16.39
N VAL A 72 -3.71 12.99 -16.21
CA VAL A 72 -2.84 13.75 -17.11
C VAL A 72 -2.90 13.15 -18.52
N LEU A 73 -2.76 11.82 -18.64
CA LEU A 73 -2.83 11.15 -19.94
C LEU A 73 -4.21 11.29 -20.61
N ALA A 74 -5.31 11.29 -19.86
CA ALA A 74 -6.65 11.52 -20.40
C ALA A 74 -6.83 12.92 -21.01
N LEU A 75 -6.09 13.91 -20.49
CA LEU A 75 -6.04 15.25 -21.03
C LEU A 75 -5.13 15.34 -22.26
N LEU A 76 -4.04 14.59 -22.34
CA LEU A 76 -3.06 14.66 -23.44
C LEU A 76 -3.43 13.76 -24.65
N LEU A 77 -4.01 12.59 -24.42
CA LEU A 77 -4.29 11.61 -25.46
C LEU A 77 -5.62 11.88 -26.22
N PRO A 78 -5.71 11.48 -27.50
CA PRO A 78 -6.94 11.68 -28.30
C PRO A 78 -8.09 10.81 -27.79
N LEU A 79 -9.33 11.29 -27.95
CA LEU A 79 -10.54 10.50 -27.65
C LEU A 79 -11.16 9.85 -28.89
N HIS A 80 -10.76 10.23 -30.10
CA HIS A 80 -11.35 9.73 -31.33
C HIS A 80 -10.36 8.89 -32.14
N GLY A 81 -10.87 8.13 -33.10
CA GLY A 81 -10.08 7.20 -33.90
C GLY A 81 -9.72 5.90 -33.18
N ARG A 82 -8.95 5.05 -33.86
CA ARG A 82 -8.51 3.73 -33.35
C ARG A 82 -7.67 3.88 -32.07
N VAL A 83 -6.74 4.84 -32.06
CA VAL A 83 -5.89 5.14 -30.90
C VAL A 83 -6.72 5.64 -29.71
N GLY A 84 -7.69 6.54 -29.94
CA GLY A 84 -8.55 7.03 -28.87
C GLY A 84 -9.48 5.96 -28.29
N HIS A 85 -9.93 5.01 -29.11
CA HIS A 85 -10.69 3.85 -28.62
C HIS A 85 -9.83 2.95 -27.73
N ALA A 86 -8.64 2.57 -28.21
CA ALA A 86 -7.69 1.77 -27.43
C ALA A 86 -7.35 2.45 -26.09
N TRP A 87 -7.06 3.75 -26.11
CA TRP A 87 -6.81 4.54 -24.90
C TRP A 87 -7.99 4.51 -23.92
N ARG A 88 -9.23 4.70 -24.37
CA ARG A 88 -10.40 4.65 -23.48
C ARG A 88 -10.58 3.28 -22.84
N GLN A 89 -10.33 2.20 -23.58
CA GLN A 89 -10.41 0.85 -23.02
C GLN A 89 -9.29 0.59 -22.01
N LEU A 90 -8.06 1.04 -22.31
CA LEU A 90 -6.94 0.95 -21.39
C LEU A 90 -7.19 1.76 -20.11
N LEU A 91 -7.64 3.01 -20.24
CA LEU A 91 -8.01 3.87 -19.10
C LEU A 91 -9.11 3.21 -18.27
N ARG A 92 -10.16 2.68 -18.92
CA ARG A 92 -11.24 1.96 -18.24
C ARG A 92 -10.73 0.74 -17.50
N ALA A 93 -9.90 -0.09 -18.15
CA ALA A 93 -9.31 -1.27 -17.53
C ALA A 93 -8.45 -0.89 -16.31
N TRP A 94 -7.59 0.13 -16.45
CA TRP A 94 -6.78 0.65 -15.36
C TRP A 94 -7.63 1.10 -14.17
N LEU A 95 -8.65 1.92 -14.41
CA LEU A 95 -9.53 2.43 -13.33
C LEU A 95 -10.25 1.30 -12.60
N ILE A 96 -10.72 0.28 -13.33
CA ILE A 96 -11.37 -0.90 -12.74
C ILE A 96 -10.36 -1.72 -11.93
N VAL A 97 -9.21 -2.08 -12.50
CA VAL A 97 -8.19 -2.89 -11.83
C VAL A 97 -7.66 -2.19 -10.58
N ALA A 98 -7.35 -0.90 -10.67
CA ALA A 98 -6.88 -0.10 -9.54
C ALA A 98 -7.94 -0.02 -8.42
N SER A 99 -9.22 0.16 -8.76
CA SER A 99 -10.32 0.16 -7.78
C SER A 99 -10.55 -1.20 -7.16
N LEU A 100 -10.46 -2.27 -7.95
CA LEU A 100 -10.59 -3.64 -7.46
C LEU A 100 -9.46 -3.96 -6.48
N LEU A 101 -8.22 -3.63 -6.84
CA LEU A 101 -7.07 -3.80 -5.96
C LEU A 101 -7.25 -3.02 -4.66
N LEU A 102 -7.68 -1.75 -4.75
CA LEU A 102 -7.92 -0.89 -3.59
C LEU A 102 -8.96 -1.47 -2.64
N VAL A 103 -10.11 -1.91 -3.15
CA VAL A 103 -11.17 -2.50 -2.30
C VAL A 103 -10.77 -3.89 -1.82
N PHE A 104 -10.11 -4.71 -2.64
CA PHE A 104 -9.60 -6.03 -2.23
C PHE A 104 -8.66 -5.91 -1.01
N MET A 105 -7.73 -4.95 -1.04
CA MET A 105 -6.83 -4.71 0.08
C MET A 105 -7.59 -4.33 1.36
N GLU A 106 -8.64 -3.52 1.25
CA GLU A 106 -9.49 -3.17 2.39
C GLU A 106 -10.36 -4.35 2.87
N LEU A 107 -10.85 -5.20 1.97
CA LEU A 107 -11.59 -6.42 2.32
C LEU A 107 -10.73 -7.44 3.06
N ALA A 108 -9.46 -7.57 2.71
CA ALA A 108 -8.50 -8.43 3.41
C ALA A 108 -8.05 -7.85 4.76
N THR A 109 -8.35 -6.57 5.04
CA THR A 109 -7.83 -5.88 6.22
C THR A 109 -8.39 -6.42 7.53
N PRO A 110 -9.70 -6.68 7.72
CA PRO A 110 -10.23 -7.17 8.99
C PRO A 110 -9.61 -8.51 9.40
N SER A 111 -9.50 -9.45 8.46
CA SER A 111 -8.89 -10.77 8.68
C SER A 111 -7.42 -10.64 9.10
N PHE A 112 -6.65 -9.80 8.40
CA PHE A 112 -5.25 -9.55 8.73
C PHE A 112 -5.08 -8.81 10.07
N MET A 113 -5.97 -7.86 10.36
CA MET A 113 -5.93 -7.05 11.58
C MET A 113 -6.38 -7.84 12.81
N ALA A 114 -7.25 -8.84 12.65
CA ALA A 114 -7.60 -9.78 13.72
C ALA A 114 -6.38 -10.58 14.21
N GLU A 115 -5.50 -10.98 13.27
CA GLU A 115 -4.33 -11.80 13.57
C GLU A 115 -3.14 -10.96 14.06
N TYR A 116 -2.86 -9.84 13.38
CA TYR A 116 -1.62 -9.07 13.60
C TYR A 116 -1.84 -7.72 14.29
N GLY A 117 -3.08 -7.29 14.53
CA GLY A 117 -3.40 -5.97 15.11
C GLY A 117 -3.06 -4.78 14.19
N LEU A 118 -2.67 -5.03 12.93
CA LEU A 118 -2.18 -4.03 11.99
C LEU A 118 -2.92 -4.17 10.65
N ARG A 119 -2.82 -3.14 9.80
CA ARG A 119 -3.19 -3.28 8.38
C ARG A 119 -2.14 -4.09 7.63
N PRO A 120 -2.51 -4.73 6.49
CA PRO A 120 -1.56 -5.34 5.57
C PRO A 120 -0.34 -4.47 5.32
N ASN A 121 0.85 -4.99 5.60
CA ASN A 121 2.11 -4.25 5.55
C ASN A 121 3.22 -5.16 4.97
N ARG A 122 4.46 -5.01 5.43
CA ARG A 122 5.57 -5.88 5.04
C ARG A 122 5.28 -7.38 5.26
N LEU A 123 4.66 -7.74 6.38
CA LEU A 123 4.33 -9.15 6.67
C LEU A 123 3.40 -9.72 5.58
N PHE A 124 2.45 -8.92 5.09
CA PHE A 124 1.58 -9.33 3.98
C PHE A 124 2.37 -9.69 2.72
N LEU A 125 3.43 -8.94 2.40
CA LEU A 125 4.31 -9.24 1.26
C LEU A 125 5.16 -10.49 1.49
N GLU A 126 5.67 -10.68 2.71
CA GLU A 126 6.45 -11.87 3.07
C GLU A 126 5.59 -13.14 2.99
N TYR A 127 4.34 -13.08 3.44
CA TYR A 127 3.37 -14.16 3.28
C TYR A 127 3.00 -14.43 1.83
N LEU A 128 2.88 -13.39 1.00
CA LEU A 128 2.59 -13.56 -0.42
C LEU A 128 3.71 -14.31 -1.17
N ALA A 129 4.92 -14.35 -0.62
CA ALA A 129 6.03 -15.14 -1.16
C ALA A 129 5.80 -16.66 -1.00
N TYR A 130 4.91 -17.08 -0.09
CA TYR A 130 4.55 -18.47 0.20
C TYR A 130 3.05 -18.71 -0.03
N PRO A 131 2.56 -18.57 -1.29
CA PRO A 131 1.12 -18.53 -1.58
C PRO A 131 0.39 -19.84 -1.27
N GLU A 132 1.06 -20.99 -1.38
CA GLU A 132 0.45 -22.29 -1.09
C GLU A 132 0.15 -22.44 0.40
N GLU A 133 1.10 -22.08 1.27
CA GLU A 133 0.97 -22.19 2.71
C GLU A 133 -0.12 -21.24 3.23
N VAL A 134 -0.11 -20.00 2.75
CA VAL A 134 -1.08 -18.97 3.15
C VAL A 134 -2.47 -19.28 2.59
N GLY A 135 -2.56 -19.68 1.33
CA GLY A 135 -3.83 -20.04 0.69
C GLY A 135 -4.51 -21.21 1.41
N MET A 136 -3.75 -22.25 1.74
CA MET A 136 -4.28 -23.41 2.48
C MET A 136 -4.67 -23.06 3.91
N THR A 137 -3.90 -22.19 4.57
CA THR A 137 -4.20 -21.72 5.93
C THR A 137 -5.47 -20.87 5.96
N LEU A 138 -5.65 -19.96 4.99
CA LEU A 138 -6.86 -19.14 4.87
C LEU A 138 -8.10 -19.98 4.53
N LEU A 139 -7.97 -20.94 3.60
CA LEU A 139 -9.09 -21.81 3.20
C LEU A 139 -9.54 -22.74 4.34
N ARG A 140 -8.60 -23.25 5.15
CA ARG A 140 -8.93 -24.14 6.28
C ARG A 140 -9.33 -23.38 7.54
N GLY A 141 -8.72 -22.22 7.81
CA GLY A 141 -8.98 -21.41 9.01
C GLY A 141 -10.18 -20.47 8.88
N HIS A 142 -10.40 -19.88 7.70
CA HIS A 142 -11.41 -18.84 7.49
C HIS A 142 -12.22 -19.00 6.19
N PRO A 143 -12.84 -20.16 5.92
CA PRO A 143 -13.53 -20.44 4.65
C PRO A 143 -14.67 -19.45 4.36
N LEU A 144 -15.42 -19.03 5.39
CA LEU A 144 -16.51 -18.07 5.24
C LEU A 144 -16.00 -16.68 4.83
N ALA A 145 -14.91 -16.21 5.42
CA ALA A 145 -14.30 -14.93 5.06
C ALA A 145 -13.83 -14.96 3.60
N VAL A 146 -13.14 -16.03 3.18
CA VAL A 146 -12.69 -16.20 1.80
C VAL A 146 -13.86 -16.18 0.81
N VAL A 147 -14.97 -16.86 1.11
CA VAL A 147 -16.16 -16.84 0.24
C VAL A 147 -16.76 -15.44 0.15
N ILE A 148 -16.93 -14.76 1.28
CA ILE A 148 -17.51 -13.40 1.32
C ILE A 148 -16.63 -12.42 0.55
N GLU A 149 -15.31 -12.43 0.79
CA GLU A 149 -14.34 -11.58 0.11
C GLU A 149 -14.33 -11.85 -1.41
N THR A 150 -14.34 -13.11 -1.81
CA THR A 150 -14.38 -13.51 -3.23
C THR A 150 -15.66 -13.02 -3.91
N VAL A 151 -16.82 -13.26 -3.28
CA VAL A 151 -18.12 -12.81 -3.81
C VAL A 151 -18.16 -11.28 -3.90
N ALA A 152 -17.69 -10.57 -2.88
CA ALA A 152 -17.63 -9.12 -2.87
C ALA A 152 -16.78 -8.56 -4.01
N VAL A 153 -15.60 -9.14 -4.28
CA VAL A 153 -14.72 -8.75 -5.39
C VAL A 153 -15.37 -9.04 -6.74
N VAL A 154 -16.02 -10.20 -6.91
CA VAL A 154 -16.72 -10.55 -8.16
C VAL A 154 -17.89 -9.61 -8.43
N VAL A 155 -18.72 -9.32 -7.43
CA VAL A 155 -19.85 -8.39 -7.52
C VAL A 155 -19.35 -6.98 -7.83
N LEU A 156 -18.28 -6.53 -7.15
CA LEU A 156 -17.67 -5.24 -7.42
C LEU A 156 -17.13 -5.15 -8.85
N CYS A 157 -16.43 -6.18 -9.31
CA CYS A 157 -15.90 -6.24 -10.68
C CYS A 157 -17.04 -6.13 -11.70
N TRP A 158 -18.11 -6.90 -11.51
CA TRP A 158 -19.30 -6.82 -12.35
C TRP A 158 -19.94 -5.43 -12.33
N ALA A 159 -20.10 -4.83 -11.14
CA ALA A 159 -20.70 -3.51 -10.97
C ALA A 159 -19.87 -2.41 -11.65
N LEU A 160 -18.54 -2.43 -11.47
CA LEU A 160 -17.62 -1.50 -12.12
C LEU A 160 -17.60 -1.70 -13.65
N LEU A 161 -17.61 -2.95 -14.12
CA LEU A 161 -17.67 -3.27 -15.55
C LEU A 161 -18.97 -2.75 -16.17
N ARG A 162 -20.12 -2.92 -15.51
CA ARG A 162 -21.42 -2.42 -15.98
C ARG A 162 -21.54 -0.90 -15.89
N GLY A 163 -21.18 -0.30 -14.76
CA GLY A 163 -21.27 1.15 -14.53
C GLY A 163 -20.33 1.98 -15.43
N SER A 164 -19.22 1.40 -15.87
CA SER A 164 -18.25 2.03 -16.78
C SER A 164 -18.55 1.83 -18.27
N ARG A 165 -19.58 1.03 -18.64
CA ARG A 165 -19.91 0.77 -20.07
C ARG A 165 -20.14 2.05 -20.87
N ARG A 166 -20.76 3.06 -20.25
CA ARG A 166 -21.01 4.38 -20.84
C ARG A 166 -19.74 5.11 -21.29
N TRP A 167 -18.58 4.78 -20.72
CA TRP A 167 -17.30 5.39 -21.08
C TRP A 167 -16.51 4.57 -22.11
N ALA A 168 -16.89 3.31 -22.32
CA ALA A 168 -16.30 2.44 -23.34
C ALA A 168 -16.83 2.75 -24.76
N GLY A 169 -18.08 3.22 -24.86
CA GLY A 169 -18.73 3.52 -26.12
C GLY A 169 -18.08 4.67 -26.91
N ALA A 170 -18.24 4.65 -28.23
CA ALA A 170 -17.98 5.79 -29.10
C ALA A 170 -19.10 6.82 -28.90
N ALA A 171 -19.03 7.62 -27.83
CA ALA A 171 -19.98 8.71 -27.69
C ALA A 171 -19.71 9.75 -28.79
N PRO A 172 -20.77 10.36 -29.38
CA PRO A 172 -20.66 11.21 -30.55
C PRO A 172 -19.59 12.29 -30.38
N ALA A 173 -18.83 12.52 -31.44
CA ALA A 173 -17.78 13.53 -31.43
C ALA A 173 -18.40 14.90 -31.16
N PRO A 174 -17.93 15.65 -30.15
CA PRO A 174 -18.39 17.01 -29.96
C PRO A 174 -18.00 17.84 -31.20
N ARG A 175 -18.87 18.76 -31.62
CA ARG A 175 -18.62 19.66 -32.76
C ARG A 175 -17.35 20.52 -32.58
N ALA A 176 -16.81 20.63 -31.36
CA ALA A 176 -15.54 21.28 -31.07
C ALA A 176 -14.81 20.53 -29.94
N GLU A 177 -13.55 20.16 -30.16
CA GLU A 177 -12.66 19.67 -29.12
C GLU A 177 -11.91 20.84 -28.47
N ALA A 178 -11.58 20.71 -27.18
CA ALA A 178 -10.64 21.62 -26.52
C ALA A 178 -9.28 21.55 -27.23
N GLY A 179 -8.78 22.69 -27.70
CA GLY A 179 -7.43 22.78 -28.27
C GLY A 179 -6.33 22.53 -27.23
N TRP A 180 -5.10 22.31 -27.70
CA TRP A 180 -3.91 22.10 -26.85
C TRP A 180 -3.69 23.23 -25.84
N LEU A 181 -4.05 24.47 -26.20
CA LEU A 181 -3.96 25.66 -25.35
C LEU A 181 -4.76 25.54 -24.04
N TRP A 182 -5.81 24.72 -23.99
CA TRP A 182 -6.58 24.48 -22.76
C TRP A 182 -6.21 23.15 -22.09
N ARG A 183 -5.81 22.15 -22.89
CA ARG A 183 -5.48 20.81 -22.40
C ARG A 183 -4.14 20.78 -21.67
N LEU A 184 -3.13 21.47 -22.19
CA LEU A 184 -1.78 21.45 -21.63
C LEU A 184 -1.71 22.16 -20.26
N PRO A 185 -2.25 23.39 -20.08
CA PRO A 185 -2.23 24.02 -18.76
C PRO A 185 -3.02 23.23 -17.72
N LEU A 186 -4.16 22.65 -18.09
CA LEU A 186 -4.92 21.80 -17.19
C LEU A 186 -4.18 20.51 -16.85
N ALA A 187 -3.48 19.89 -17.81
CA ALA A 187 -2.67 18.71 -17.56
C ALA A 187 -1.53 19.00 -16.58
N VAL A 188 -0.85 20.15 -16.72
CA VAL A 188 0.16 20.61 -15.77
C VAL A 188 -0.46 20.87 -14.39
N ALA A 189 -1.61 21.55 -14.32
CA ALA A 189 -2.29 21.79 -13.05
C ALA A 189 -2.69 20.48 -12.36
N VAL A 190 -3.24 19.50 -13.09
CA VAL A 190 -3.58 18.18 -12.56
C VAL A 190 -2.34 17.42 -12.09
N LEU A 191 -1.23 17.50 -12.83
CA LEU A 191 0.03 16.89 -12.43
C LEU A 191 0.56 17.49 -11.12
N LEU A 192 0.53 18.82 -10.99
CA LEU A 192 0.94 19.51 -9.77
C LEU A 192 0.04 19.14 -8.58
N LEU A 193 -1.27 19.11 -8.78
CA LEU A 193 -2.23 18.69 -7.75
C LEU A 193 -2.01 17.23 -7.33
N ALA A 194 -1.77 16.33 -8.29
CA ALA A 194 -1.45 14.94 -8.00
C ALA A 194 -0.13 14.81 -7.24
N ALA A 195 0.91 15.54 -7.64
CA ALA A 195 2.21 15.54 -6.95
C ALA A 195 2.10 16.09 -5.52
N MET A 196 1.32 17.16 -5.33
CA MET A 196 1.01 17.71 -4.00
C MET A 196 0.22 16.72 -3.16
N GLY A 197 -0.77 16.05 -3.75
CA GLY A 197 -1.57 15.01 -3.09
C GLY A 197 -0.72 13.83 -2.63
N VAL A 198 0.12 13.28 -3.51
CA VAL A 198 1.05 12.17 -3.20
C VAL A 198 2.06 12.56 -2.13
N ARG A 199 2.66 13.76 -2.24
CA ARG A 199 3.61 14.24 -1.23
C ARG A 199 2.91 14.45 0.11
N SER A 200 1.69 15.00 0.07
CA SER A 200 0.80 15.22 1.20
C SER A 200 1.37 16.09 2.33
N THR A 201 2.61 16.58 2.23
CA THR A 201 3.29 17.44 3.19
C THR A 201 4.18 18.44 2.47
N LEU A 202 4.37 19.61 3.08
CA LEU A 202 5.34 20.61 2.62
C LEU A 202 6.73 20.38 3.25
N GLY A 203 6.83 19.49 4.23
CA GLY A 203 8.08 19.14 4.92
C GLY A 203 9.06 18.31 4.09
N HIS A 204 10.26 18.10 4.62
CA HIS A 204 11.38 17.50 3.89
C HIS A 204 11.20 16.00 3.57
N ARG A 205 10.35 15.29 4.33
CA ARG A 205 10.07 13.87 4.12
C ARG A 205 8.69 13.70 3.48
N PRO A 206 8.51 12.82 2.48
CA PRO A 206 7.18 12.51 1.95
C PRO A 206 6.31 11.83 3.03
N LEU A 207 5.01 11.70 2.76
CA LEU A 207 4.09 10.95 3.61
C LEU A 207 4.69 9.58 3.96
N SER A 208 4.60 9.20 5.24
CA SER A 208 5.06 7.90 5.72
C SER A 208 4.13 7.42 6.84
N PRO A 209 4.02 6.09 7.07
CA PRO A 209 3.20 5.56 8.17
C PRO A 209 3.52 6.18 9.53
N ALA A 210 4.80 6.49 9.79
CA ALA A 210 5.23 7.13 11.03
C ALA A 210 4.66 8.54 11.25
N LEU A 211 4.41 9.31 10.18
CA LEU A 211 3.78 10.63 10.28
C LEU A 211 2.29 10.55 10.61
N ALA A 212 1.68 9.37 10.46
CA ALA A 212 0.28 9.14 10.80
C ALA A 212 0.07 8.56 12.21
N ALA A 213 1.16 8.22 12.91
CA ALA A 213 1.10 7.68 14.27
C ALA A 213 0.92 8.82 15.28
N PHE A 214 -0.03 8.65 16.21
CA PHE A 214 -0.36 9.65 17.23
C PHE A 214 -0.64 9.05 18.62
N SER A 215 -0.84 7.74 18.72
CA SER A 215 -1.12 7.00 19.96
C SER A 215 0.03 6.04 20.30
N ILE A 216 0.03 5.50 21.52
CA ILE A 216 0.91 4.39 21.93
C ILE A 216 0.36 3.06 21.37
N ASP A 217 -0.96 2.96 21.14
CA ASP A 217 -1.58 1.77 20.57
C ASP A 217 -1.29 1.66 19.06
N PRO A 218 -0.51 0.65 18.61
CA PRO A 218 -0.15 0.49 17.20
C PRO A 218 -1.38 0.19 16.32
N THR A 219 -2.42 -0.43 16.87
CA THR A 219 -3.67 -0.73 16.17
C THR A 219 -4.38 0.57 15.78
N VAL A 220 -4.46 1.51 16.72
CA VAL A 220 -5.09 2.82 16.50
C VAL A 220 -4.30 3.63 15.48
N ASN A 221 -2.96 3.57 15.52
CA ASN A 221 -2.10 4.22 14.53
C ASN A 221 -2.20 3.64 13.12
N ALA A 222 -2.70 2.41 12.97
CA ALA A 222 -2.91 1.79 11.67
C ALA A 222 -4.24 2.23 11.01
N LEU A 223 -5.23 2.67 11.80
CA LEU A 223 -6.56 3.05 11.29
C LEU A 223 -6.58 4.22 10.29
N PRO A 224 -5.79 5.31 10.47
CA PRO A 224 -5.74 6.40 9.49
C PRO A 224 -5.25 5.90 8.12
N LEU A 225 -4.30 4.98 8.09
CA LEU A 225 -3.72 4.48 6.85
C LEU A 225 -4.75 3.68 6.03
N ASN A 226 -4.47 3.44 4.76
CA ASN A 226 -5.17 2.42 3.97
C ASN A 226 -4.19 1.32 3.57
N SER A 227 -4.73 0.12 3.32
CA SER A 227 -3.93 -1.10 3.23
C SER A 227 -3.10 -1.17 1.95
N LEU A 228 -3.59 -0.57 0.87
CA LEU A 228 -2.83 -0.46 -0.37
C LEU A 228 -1.61 0.47 -0.21
N TYR A 229 -1.77 1.58 0.52
CA TYR A 229 -0.69 2.50 0.82
C TYR A 229 0.41 1.85 1.67
N THR A 230 0.03 1.13 2.74
CA THR A 230 1.00 0.48 3.64
C THR A 230 1.78 -0.62 2.96
N VAL A 231 1.12 -1.44 2.14
CA VAL A 231 1.79 -2.46 1.33
C VAL A 231 2.71 -1.83 0.28
N GLY A 232 2.25 -0.80 -0.44
CA GLY A 232 3.09 -0.09 -1.41
C GLY A 232 4.33 0.56 -0.79
N TYR A 233 4.17 1.14 0.42
CA TYR A 233 5.28 1.71 1.19
C TYR A 233 6.28 0.62 1.61
N ALA A 234 5.79 -0.52 2.12
CA ALA A 234 6.64 -1.65 2.51
C ALA A 234 7.40 -2.25 1.31
N ALA A 235 6.73 -2.40 0.16
CA ALA A 235 7.35 -2.91 -1.06
C ALA A 235 8.51 -2.02 -1.51
N ARG A 236 8.31 -0.69 -1.48
CA ARG A 236 9.37 0.27 -1.78
C ARG A 236 10.54 0.15 -0.80
N GLN A 237 10.26 0.06 0.51
CA GLN A 237 11.30 -0.08 1.52
C GLN A 237 12.11 -1.38 1.36
N LEU A 238 11.46 -2.47 0.95
CA LEU A 238 12.12 -3.74 0.65
C LEU A 238 13.01 -3.64 -0.60
N ALA A 239 12.56 -2.94 -1.64
CA ALA A 239 13.37 -2.66 -2.83
C ALA A 239 14.61 -1.80 -2.49
N ASP A 240 14.42 -0.74 -1.70
CA ASP A 240 15.50 0.17 -1.26
C ASP A 240 16.49 -0.53 -0.31
N ARG A 241 16.10 -1.60 0.41
CA ARG A 241 16.97 -2.36 1.34
C ARG A 241 18.19 -3.02 0.67
N SER A 242 18.11 -3.26 -0.64
CA SER A 242 19.27 -3.68 -1.46
C SER A 242 20.42 -2.66 -1.44
N GLU A 243 20.20 -1.44 -0.92
CA GLU A 243 21.20 -0.38 -0.84
C GLU A 243 21.98 -0.33 0.48
N THR A 244 21.84 -1.29 1.39
CA THR A 244 22.66 -1.30 2.63
C THR A 244 24.16 -1.37 2.30
N SER A 245 24.54 -2.11 1.24
CA SER A 245 25.91 -2.11 0.72
C SER A 245 26.30 -0.80 0.01
N ARG A 246 25.34 0.01 -0.46
CA ARG A 246 25.65 1.37 -0.96
C ARG A 246 25.98 2.35 0.15
N VAL A 247 25.41 2.16 1.35
CA VAL A 247 25.67 3.04 2.50
C VAL A 247 27.01 2.71 3.16
N TYR A 248 27.34 1.43 3.30
CA TYR A 248 28.54 0.96 4.01
C TYR A 248 29.67 0.49 3.08
N GLY A 249 29.44 0.48 1.77
CA GLY A 249 30.34 -0.13 0.79
C GLY A 249 30.11 -1.64 0.64
N ASP A 250 30.53 -2.19 -0.50
CA ASP A 250 30.49 -3.62 -0.74
C ASP A 250 31.65 -4.30 0.01
N LEU A 251 31.34 -5.32 0.82
CA LEU A 251 32.33 -6.21 1.42
C LEU A 251 32.03 -7.64 0.96
N PRO A 252 32.99 -8.37 0.35
CA PRO A 252 32.80 -9.77 -0.02
C PRO A 252 32.40 -10.60 1.20
N LEU A 253 31.56 -11.63 1.00
CA LEU A 253 31.06 -12.48 2.09
C LEU A 253 32.20 -13.09 2.92
N GLU A 254 33.32 -13.43 2.30
CA GLU A 254 34.53 -13.90 2.98
C GLU A 254 35.11 -12.85 3.93
N GLY A 255 35.13 -11.58 3.52
CA GLY A 255 35.58 -10.46 4.35
C GLY A 255 34.63 -10.20 5.52
N VAL A 256 33.31 -10.29 5.28
CA VAL A 256 32.29 -10.20 6.34
C VAL A 256 32.49 -11.33 7.36
N ALA A 257 32.68 -12.57 6.89
CA ALA A 257 32.92 -13.72 7.74
C ALA A 257 34.21 -13.58 8.55
N ALA A 258 35.29 -13.10 7.94
CA ALA A 258 36.56 -12.87 8.61
C ALA A 258 36.44 -11.82 9.73
N GLU A 259 35.77 -10.70 9.46
CA GLU A 259 35.56 -9.63 10.45
C GLU A 259 34.67 -10.08 11.60
N LEU A 260 33.59 -10.82 11.31
CA LEU A 260 32.73 -11.42 12.34
C LEU A 260 33.51 -12.42 13.20
N ARG A 261 34.37 -13.25 12.59
CA ARG A 261 35.23 -14.19 13.32
C ARG A 261 36.22 -13.44 14.22
N ALA A 262 36.85 -12.38 13.71
CA ALA A 262 37.81 -11.57 14.47
C ALA A 262 37.15 -10.84 15.66
N SER A 263 35.96 -10.27 15.46
CA SER A 263 35.22 -9.52 16.49
C SER A 263 34.49 -10.41 17.50
N SER A 264 34.30 -11.70 17.20
CA SER A 264 33.59 -12.65 18.07
C SER A 264 34.30 -12.95 19.41
N GLY A 265 35.61 -12.70 19.49
CA GLY A 265 36.46 -13.12 20.61
C GLY A 265 36.67 -14.64 20.74
N LEU A 266 36.25 -15.44 19.76
CA LEU A 266 36.44 -16.90 19.75
C LEU A 266 37.71 -17.31 19.00
N PRO A 267 38.39 -18.39 19.42
CA PRO A 267 39.52 -18.94 18.67
C PRO A 267 39.06 -19.51 17.32
N ALA A 268 39.94 -19.51 16.32
CA ALA A 268 39.63 -20.04 14.99
C ALA A 268 39.16 -21.51 15.01
N SER A 269 39.67 -22.31 15.96
CA SER A 269 39.28 -23.71 16.16
C SER A 269 37.84 -23.91 16.64
N ALA A 270 37.16 -22.85 17.10
CA ALA A 270 35.76 -22.93 17.50
C ALA A 270 34.82 -23.01 16.29
N TYR A 271 35.25 -22.58 15.10
CA TYR A 271 34.44 -22.57 13.89
C TYR A 271 34.51 -23.92 13.19
N VAL A 272 33.36 -24.58 13.01
CA VAL A 272 33.29 -26.00 12.63
C VAL A 272 32.70 -26.26 11.25
N SER A 273 32.33 -25.22 10.51
CA SER A 273 31.70 -25.35 9.20
C SER A 273 32.17 -24.28 8.21
N ASP A 274 32.49 -24.72 7.00
CA ASP A 274 32.78 -23.84 5.88
C ASP A 274 31.49 -23.37 5.17
N ALA A 275 30.42 -24.18 5.20
CA ALA A 275 29.12 -23.82 4.63
C ALA A 275 28.36 -22.81 5.50
N LEU A 276 28.59 -22.83 6.81
CA LEU A 276 28.00 -21.90 7.79
C LEU A 276 29.13 -21.14 8.49
N PRO A 277 29.62 -20.02 7.91
CA PRO A 277 30.88 -19.42 8.30
C PRO A 277 30.91 -18.89 9.74
N THR A 278 29.75 -18.65 10.35
CA THR A 278 29.58 -18.18 11.74
C THR A 278 29.22 -19.29 12.72
N LEU A 279 29.09 -20.55 12.29
CA LEU A 279 28.78 -21.67 13.18
C LEU A 279 29.99 -21.98 14.06
N ALA A 280 29.87 -21.66 15.35
CA ALA A 280 30.92 -21.85 16.33
C ALA A 280 30.45 -22.67 17.54
N VAL A 281 31.32 -23.56 18.02
CA VAL A 281 31.10 -24.35 19.22
C VAL A 281 31.52 -23.53 20.45
N ARG A 282 30.62 -23.41 21.42
CA ARG A 282 30.89 -22.80 22.72
C ARG A 282 30.68 -23.84 23.81
N PRO A 283 31.75 -24.36 24.44
CA PRO A 283 31.58 -25.33 25.52
C PRO A 283 30.84 -24.66 26.69
N PRO A 284 29.83 -25.33 27.29
CA PRO A 284 29.08 -24.76 28.40
C PRO A 284 29.99 -24.62 29.63
N ALA A 285 29.93 -23.47 30.30
CA ALA A 285 30.68 -23.25 31.55
C ALA A 285 30.20 -24.17 32.68
N TYR A 286 28.91 -24.51 32.68
CA TYR A 286 28.33 -25.45 33.62
C TYR A 286 28.27 -26.86 33.01
N GLN A 287 28.93 -27.83 33.65
CA GLN A 287 29.00 -29.23 33.19
C GLN A 287 28.20 -30.21 34.07
N GLY A 288 27.35 -29.71 34.97
CA GLY A 288 26.45 -30.55 35.76
C GLY A 288 25.20 -31.00 35.00
N ALA A 289 24.20 -31.53 35.71
CA ALA A 289 22.94 -31.94 35.11
C ALA A 289 22.23 -30.76 34.41
N PRO A 290 21.69 -30.93 33.19
CA PRO A 290 21.03 -29.85 32.46
C PRO A 290 19.96 -29.15 33.29
N ARG A 291 19.96 -27.81 33.27
CA ARG A 291 18.99 -26.99 34.00
C ARG A 291 17.85 -26.56 33.08
N ASN A 292 16.69 -26.28 33.69
CA ASN A 292 15.61 -25.60 32.99
C ASN A 292 16.02 -24.15 32.66
N LEU A 293 15.73 -23.69 31.45
CA LEU A 293 15.92 -22.30 31.02
C LEU A 293 14.57 -21.59 31.01
N VAL A 294 14.42 -20.58 31.86
CA VAL A 294 13.24 -19.70 31.87
C VAL A 294 13.71 -18.32 31.43
N ILE A 295 13.18 -17.85 30.30
CA ILE A 295 13.43 -16.50 29.78
C ILE A 295 12.18 -15.67 30.09
N VAL A 296 12.34 -14.66 30.94
CA VAL A 296 11.29 -13.67 31.18
C VAL A 296 11.64 -12.42 30.37
N LEU A 297 10.86 -12.19 29.31
CA LEU A 297 11.03 -11.03 28.46
C LEU A 297 10.18 -9.88 29.01
N GLU A 298 10.83 -8.86 29.55
CA GLU A 298 10.18 -7.67 30.10
C GLU A 298 10.00 -6.63 29.00
N GLU A 299 8.75 -6.42 28.57
CA GLU A 299 8.44 -5.46 27.51
C GLU A 299 8.60 -4.01 28.00
N SER A 300 9.35 -3.20 27.25
CA SER A 300 9.55 -1.76 27.52
C SER A 300 10.29 -1.42 28.82
N LEU A 301 10.98 -2.39 29.45
CA LEU A 301 11.89 -2.13 30.57
C LEU A 301 13.24 -1.60 30.07
N GLY A 302 13.29 -0.32 29.71
CA GLY A 302 14.55 0.40 29.47
C GLY A 302 15.36 0.54 30.77
N ALA A 303 16.69 0.51 30.65
CA ALA A 303 17.62 0.62 31.78
C ALA A 303 17.52 1.96 32.53
#